data_AF-A0A1Q9TV59-F1
#
_entry.id   AF-A0A1Q9TV59-F1
#
_cell.length_a   1.000
_cell.length_b   1.000
_cell.length_c   1.000
_cell.angle_alpha   90.00
_cell.angle_beta   90.00
_cell.angle_gamma   90.00
#
_symmetry.space_group_name_H-M   'P 1'
#
loop_
_entity.id
_entity.type
_entity.pdbx_description
1 polymer ?
#
loop_
_entity_poly.entity_id
_entity_poly.type
_entity_poly.pdbx_seq_one_letter_code
_entity_poly.pdbx_strand_id
1 'polypeptide(L)'
;MTVRHRPKVRRWREETSQGEAWCYTVRCSCEAEFDEHYTKRLAENDKAKHLIEVAPPHSERCRDPRKHRCQSWDRCPVCADQLTLPGFESLEVAG
;
A
#
# COMPACT_ATOMS: atom_id res chain seq x y z
N MET A 1 9.57 -14.29 -4.56
CA MET A 1 8.18 -14.03 -4.12
C MET A 1 8.02 -12.52 -3.98
N THR A 2 7.06 -11.89 -4.66
CA THR A 2 6.75 -10.46 -4.45
C THR A 2 6.13 -10.27 -3.07
N VAL A 3 6.81 -9.52 -2.19
CA VAL A 3 6.31 -9.18 -0.86
C VAL A 3 5.04 -8.35 -1.02
N ARG A 4 3.94 -8.76 -0.39
CA ARG A 4 2.70 -7.97 -0.39
C ARG A 4 2.80 -6.91 0.68
N HIS A 5 2.67 -5.64 0.32
CA HIS A 5 2.74 -4.54 1.26
C HIS A 5 1.39 -4.31 1.96
N ARG A 6 1.37 -4.43 3.29
CA ARG A 6 0.18 -4.26 4.13
C ARG A 6 0.47 -3.31 5.29
N PRO A 7 0.79 -2.04 5.03
CA PRO A 7 1.09 -1.08 6.08
C PRO A 7 -0.16 -0.84 6.94
N LYS A 8 0.01 -0.95 8.26
CA LYS A 8 -1.04 -0.75 9.27
C LYS A 8 -0.53 0.20 10.34
N VAL A 9 -1.35 1.18 10.71
CA VAL A 9 -1.07 2.05 11.86
C VAL A 9 -1.31 1.26 13.15
N ARG A 10 -0.31 1.20 14.01
CA ARG A 10 -0.37 0.70 15.38
C ARG A 10 -0.45 1.88 16.33
N ARG A 11 -1.10 1.67 17.48
CA ARG A 11 -1.18 2.65 18.56
C ARG A 11 -0.85 2.00 19.90
N TRP A 12 -0.20 2.73 20.79
CA TRP A 12 0.04 2.36 22.17
C TRP A 12 0.06 3.61 23.05
N ARG A 13 0.08 3.43 24.37
CA ARG A 13 0.23 4.52 25.33
C ARG A 13 1.65 4.51 25.86
N GLU A 14 2.19 5.70 26.05
CA GLU A 14 3.50 5.92 26.65
C GLU A 14 3.38 7.01 27.72
N GLU A 15 4.11 6.83 28.82
CA GLU A 15 4.22 7.83 29.87
C GLU A 15 5.33 8.82 29.49
N THR A 16 4.94 10.08 29.30
CA THR A 16 5.86 11.18 28.98
C THR A 16 6.06 12.08 30.18
N SER A 17 7.04 12.97 30.12
CA SER A 17 7.26 14.00 31.17
C SER A 17 6.07 14.94 31.38
N GLN A 18 5.09 14.94 30.48
CA GLN A 18 3.86 15.73 30.55
C GLN A 18 2.60 14.88 30.86
N GLY A 19 2.76 13.58 31.10
CA GLY A 19 1.67 12.63 31.36
C GLY A 19 1.52 11.55 30.26
N GLU A 20 0.41 10.80 30.29
CA GLU A 20 0.13 9.75 29.30
C GLU A 20 -0.16 10.34 27.90
N ALA A 21 0.59 9.88 26.90
CA ALA A 21 0.36 10.24 25.49
C ALA A 21 0.03 9.00 24.64
N TRP A 22 -0.72 9.22 23.56
CA TRP A 22 -0.94 8.19 22.54
C TRP A 22 0.15 8.28 21.48
N CYS A 23 0.85 7.18 21.26
CA CYS A 23 1.86 7.03 20.22
C CYS A 23 1.30 6.20 19.06
N TYR A 24 1.73 6.54 17.84
CA TYR A 24 1.31 5.92 16.60
C TYR A 24 2.52 5.63 15.73
N THR A 25 2.61 4.45 15.13
CA THR A 25 3.62 4.13 14.10
C THR A 25 3.00 3.24 13.02
N VAL A 26 3.64 3.16 11.87
CA VAL A 26 3.24 2.26 10.79
C VAL A 26 4.05 0.98 10.90
N ARG A 27 3.40 -0.17 10.67
CA ARG A 27 4.08 -1.45 10.46
C ARG A 27 3.67 -2.07 9.15
N CYS A 28 4.63 -2.46 8.34
CA CYS A 28 4.41 -3.16 7.08
C CYS A 28 5.04 -4.55 7.10
N SER A 29 4.48 -5.47 6.31
CA SER A 29 4.99 -6.82 6.08
C SER A 29 6.33 -6.88 5.32
N CYS A 30 6.78 -5.75 4.78
CA CYS A 30 8.12 -5.61 4.19
C CYS A 30 9.18 -5.16 5.20
N GLU A 31 8.82 -5.06 6.49
CA GLU A 31 9.74 -4.69 7.58
C GLU A 31 10.37 -3.29 7.44
N ALA A 32 9.81 -2.42 6.59
CA ALA A 32 10.18 -1.02 6.54
C ALA A 32 10.00 -0.34 7.90
N GLU A 33 10.96 0.52 8.24
CA GLU A 33 10.96 1.31 9.47
C GLU A 33 10.19 2.61 9.26
N PHE A 34 9.50 3.05 10.32
CA PHE A 34 8.65 4.24 10.29
C PHE A 34 8.80 5.01 11.59
N ASP A 35 8.72 6.33 11.49
CA ASP A 35 8.78 7.20 12.66
C ASP A 35 7.59 6.98 13.60
N GLU A 36 7.82 7.29 14.87
CA GLU A 36 6.79 7.33 15.89
C GLU A 36 6.21 8.73 15.98
N HIS A 37 4.88 8.80 16.04
CA HIS A 37 4.14 10.06 16.03
C HIS A 37 3.17 10.11 17.19
N TYR A 38 3.05 11.28 17.82
CA TYR A 38 2.00 11.53 18.83
C TYR A 38 0.63 11.89 18.21
N THR A 39 0.55 11.94 16.87
CA THR A 39 -0.71 12.19 16.16
C THR A 39 -0.98 11.10 15.13
N LYS A 40 -2.22 10.60 15.13
CA LYS A 40 -2.66 9.58 14.17
C LYS A 40 -2.49 10.04 12.72
N ARG A 41 -2.71 11.33 12.44
CA ARG A 41 -2.68 11.89 11.09
C ARG A 41 -1.32 11.75 10.43
N LEU A 42 -0.23 11.92 11.18
CA LEU A 42 1.13 11.76 10.66
C LEU A 42 1.42 10.29 10.33
N ALA A 43 1.08 9.35 11.22
CA ALA A 43 1.23 7.93 10.93
C ALA A 43 0.39 7.46 9.72
N GLU A 44 -0.82 8.00 9.51
CA GLU A 44 -1.59 7.72 8.29
C GLU A 44 -0.95 8.32 7.04
N ASN A 45 -0.26 9.46 7.15
CA ASN A 45 0.49 10.06 6.04
C ASN A 45 1.67 9.17 5.63
N ASP A 46 2.43 8.66 6.60
CA ASP A 46 3.56 7.75 6.33
C ASP A 46 3.10 6.45 5.70
N LYS A 47 1.97 5.91 6.18
CA LYS A 47 1.31 4.76 5.54
C LYS A 47 0.95 5.05 4.08
N ALA A 48 0.38 6.22 3.79
CA ALA A 48 0.02 6.61 2.43
C ALA A 48 1.26 6.79 1.53
N LYS A 49 2.31 7.44 2.04
CA LYS A 49 3.60 7.59 1.33
C LYS A 49 4.20 6.23 0.99
N HIS A 50 4.28 5.33 1.97
CA HIS A 50 4.80 4.00 1.74
C HIS A 50 3.98 3.21 0.73
N LEU A 51 2.65 3.30 0.78
CA LEU A 51 1.79 2.66 -0.23
C LEU A 51 2.08 3.18 -1.64
N ILE A 52 2.37 4.46 -1.82
CA ILE A 52 2.71 5.04 -3.12
C ILE A 52 4.09 4.57 -3.59
N GLU A 53 5.07 4.56 -2.69
CA GLU A 53 6.46 4.18 -2.97
C GLU A 53 6.60 2.71 -3.40
N VAL A 54 5.89 1.81 -2.71
CA VAL A 54 5.95 0.37 -2.96
C VAL A 54 4.89 -0.12 -3.95
N ALA A 55 4.05 0.78 -4.46
CA ALA A 55 3.00 0.38 -5.39
C ALA A 55 3.62 -0.05 -6.73
N PRO A 56 3.24 -1.22 -7.26
CA PRO A 56 3.68 -1.67 -8.58
C PRO A 56 3.29 -0.69 -9.70
N PRO A 57 3.83 -0.85 -10.92
CA PRO A 57 3.39 -0.11 -12.09
C PRO A 57 1.87 -0.19 -12.28
N HIS A 58 1.25 0.86 -12.81
CA HIS A 58 -0.21 0.93 -12.95
C HIS A 58 -0.78 -0.24 -13.78
N SER A 59 -0.04 -0.72 -14.78
CA SER A 59 -0.38 -1.89 -15.59
C SER A 59 -0.46 -3.19 -14.80
N GLU A 60 0.30 -3.31 -13.71
CA GLU A 60 0.35 -4.48 -12.85
C GLU A 60 -0.63 -4.40 -11.67
N ARG A 61 -1.27 -3.25 -11.46
CA ARG A 61 -2.22 -3.02 -10.37
C ARG A 61 -3.55 -3.71 -10.62
N CYS A 62 -4.21 -4.05 -9.51
CA CYS A 62 -5.53 -4.66 -9.50
C CYS A 62 -6.59 -3.65 -9.98
N ARG A 63 -7.12 -3.86 -11.20
CA ARG A 63 -8.22 -3.04 -11.78
C ARG A 63 -9.59 -3.38 -11.19
N ASP A 64 -9.79 -4.61 -10.73
CA ASP A 64 -11.02 -5.07 -10.07
C ASP A 64 -10.72 -5.79 -8.73
N PRO A 65 -10.47 -5.04 -7.64
CA PRO A 65 -10.15 -5.58 -6.31
C PRO A 65 -11.18 -6.58 -5.76
N ARG A 66 -12.47 -6.34 -6.05
CA ARG A 66 -13.55 -7.16 -5.52
C ARG A 66 -13.57 -8.54 -6.17
N LYS A 67 -13.36 -8.62 -7.49
CA LYS A 67 -13.33 -9.91 -8.19
C LYS A 67 -12.01 -10.66 -7.99
N HIS A 68 -10.88 -9.95 -8.00
CA HIS A 68 -9.56 -10.59 -7.98
C HIS A 68 -9.01 -10.85 -6.57
N ARG A 69 -9.77 -10.50 -5.52
CA ARG A 69 -9.39 -10.68 -4.10
C ARG A 69 -8.01 -10.07 -3.77
N CYS A 70 -7.69 -8.93 -4.39
CA CYS A 70 -6.51 -8.10 -4.12
C CYS A 70 -6.89 -6.68 -3.68
N GLN A 71 -5.94 -5.91 -3.16
CA GLN A 71 -6.13 -4.46 -3.01
C GLN A 71 -5.80 -3.74 -4.32
N SER A 72 -6.36 -2.56 -4.55
CA SER A 72 -6.14 -1.78 -5.77
C SER A 72 -4.67 -1.38 -5.98
N TRP A 73 -3.90 -1.25 -4.89
CA TRP A 73 -2.48 -0.91 -4.93
C TRP A 73 -1.55 -2.13 -4.97
N ASP A 74 -2.09 -3.36 -5.01
CA ASP A 74 -1.28 -4.57 -5.11
C ASP A 74 -1.00 -4.98 -6.55
N ARG A 75 0.08 -5.73 -6.73
CA ARG A 75 0.29 -6.53 -7.94
C ARG A 75 -0.82 -7.57 -8.03
N CYS A 76 -1.58 -7.53 -9.11
CA CYS A 76 -2.64 -8.49 -9.39
C CYS A 76 -2.17 -9.44 -10.49
N PRO A 77 -2.01 -10.75 -10.24
CA PRO A 77 -1.60 -11.68 -11.30
C PRO A 77 -2.61 -11.71 -12.45
N VAL A 78 -3.90 -11.57 -12.15
CA VAL A 78 -4.95 -11.53 -13.18
C VAL A 78 -4.84 -10.31 -14.08
N CYS A 79 -4.51 -9.13 -13.54
CA CYS A 79 -4.42 -7.90 -14.33
C CYS A 79 -3.04 -7.68 -14.96
N ALA A 80 -1.98 -8.09 -14.27
CA ALA A 80 -0.59 -7.92 -14.69
C ALA A 80 -0.21 -8.88 -15.82
N ASP A 81 -0.75 -10.09 -15.80
CA ASP A 81 -0.39 -11.13 -16.77
C ASP A 81 -1.40 -11.19 -17.94
N GLN A 82 -2.27 -10.18 -18.10
CA GLN A 82 -3.08 -10.03 -19.31
C GLN A 82 -2.18 -9.59 -20.45
N LEU A 83 -1.69 -10.55 -21.24
CA LEU A 83 -1.01 -10.27 -22.49
C LEU A 83 -2.00 -9.65 -23.48
N THR A 84 -1.58 -8.57 -24.13
CA THR A 84 -2.24 -8.09 -25.34
C THR A 84 -2.19 -9.20 -26.38
N LEU A 85 -3.31 -9.47 -27.06
CA LEU A 85 -3.31 -10.44 -28.15
C LEU A 85 -2.33 -9.96 -29.25
N PRO A 86 -1.53 -10.85 -29.85
CA PRO A 86 -0.61 -10.48 -30.92
C PRO A 86 -1.38 -9.84 -32.08
N GLY A 87 -0.90 -8.69 -32.57
CA GLY A 87 -1.56 -7.90 -33.61
C GLY A 87 -2.54 -6.82 -33.11
N PHE A 88 -2.70 -6.69 -31.79
CA PHE A 88 -3.54 -5.66 -31.15
C PHE A 88 -2.72 -4.68 -30.31
N GLU A 89 -1.39 -4.61 -30.49
CA GLU A 89 -0.51 -3.77 -29.65
C GLU A 89 -0.81 -2.26 -29.76
N SER A 90 -1.45 -1.83 -30.84
CA SER A 90 -1.76 -0.41 -31.13
C SER A 90 -3.17 0.03 -30.74
N LEU A 91 -4.02 -0.89 -30.26
CA LEU A 91 -5.37 -0.54 -29.79
C LEU A 91 -5.24 0.02 -28.38
N GLU A 92 -5.00 1.33 -28.29
CA GLU A 92 -5.22 2.08 -27.07
C GLU A 92 -6.69 1.88 -26.69
N VAL A 93 -6.92 1.19 -25.57
CA VAL A 93 -8.27 1.01 -25.02
C VAL A 93 -8.75 2.39 -24.57
N ALA A 94 -9.45 3.09 -25.47
CA ALA A 94 -10.20 4.29 -25.13
C ALA A 94 -11.30 3.87 -24.14
N GLY A 95 -11.12 4.22 -22.87
CA GLY A 95 -12.07 3.93 -21.79
C GLY A 95 -11.76 4.74 -20.54
#